data_AF-I0EMV7-F1
#
_entry.id   AF-I0EMV7-F1
#
_cell.length_a   1.000
_cell.length_b   1.000
_cell.length_c   1.000
_cell.angle_alpha   90.00
_cell.angle_beta   90.00
_cell.angle_gamma   90.00
#
_symmetry.space_group_name_H-M   'P 1'
#
loop_
_entity.id
_entity.type
_entity.pdbx_description
1 polymer ?
#
loop_
_entity_poly.entity_id
_entity_poly.type
_entity_poly.pdbx_seq_one_letter_code
_entity_poly.pdbx_strand_id
1 'polypeptide(L)'
;MHQSKLQEELELELNAYKKEIADSRETLKKIRLELAHTQKVLQKKMSALENVKQELYKEKCQQETLRLDKKLPLEIKDDEIVLPCALEEVEVYSKDNTITTAKPIKRLFGEELYLQYRSLLRENKTLKNQLSKKDFEISVLKIELRDMFQEVQLYQDQNLLKDE
;
A
#
# COMPACT_ATOMS: atom_id res chain seq x y z
N MET A 1 -66.69 20.67 51.18
CA MET A 1 -66.76 19.94 49.88
C MET A 1 -65.64 20.29 48.90
N HIS A 2 -64.99 21.46 48.96
CA HIS A 2 -63.89 21.77 48.02
C HIS A 2 -62.55 21.06 48.32
N GLN A 3 -62.27 20.72 49.59
CA GLN A 3 -61.01 20.05 49.95
C GLN A 3 -60.92 18.57 49.51
N SER A 4 -62.03 17.82 49.45
CA SER A 4 -61.96 16.42 48.98
C SER A 4 -61.86 16.30 47.47
N LYS A 5 -62.46 17.23 46.69
CA LYS A 5 -62.28 17.28 45.24
C LYS A 5 -60.83 17.55 44.84
N LEU A 6 -60.17 18.46 45.55
CA LEU A 6 -58.76 18.78 45.31
C LEU A 6 -57.83 17.60 45.66
N GLN A 7 -58.18 16.82 46.69
CA GLN A 7 -57.46 15.59 47.03
C GLN A 7 -57.67 14.48 46.00
N GLU A 8 -58.90 14.32 45.50
CA GLU A 8 -59.22 13.37 44.42
C GLU A 8 -58.49 13.72 43.12
N GLU A 9 -58.44 15.00 42.74
CA GLU A 9 -57.68 15.48 41.57
C GLU A 9 -56.17 15.21 41.71
N LEU A 10 -55.60 15.47 42.90
CA LEU A 10 -54.19 15.23 43.17
C LEU A 10 -53.82 13.73 43.15
N GLU A 11 -54.72 12.87 43.63
CA GLU A 11 -54.55 11.42 43.56
C GLU A 11 -54.62 10.89 42.12
N LEU A 12 -55.49 11.46 41.29
CA LEU A 12 -55.58 11.13 39.87
C LEU A 12 -54.31 11.55 39.13
N GLU A 13 -53.79 12.76 39.38
CA GLU A 13 -52.51 13.22 38.80
C GLU A 13 -51.33 12.35 39.24
N LEU A 14 -51.24 12.01 40.53
CA LEU A 14 -50.20 11.10 41.03
C LEU A 14 -50.25 9.72 40.37
N ASN A 15 -51.45 9.19 40.14
CA ASN A 15 -51.63 7.91 39.47
C ASN A 15 -51.31 8.00 37.97
N ALA A 16 -51.58 9.13 37.32
CA ALA A 16 -51.16 9.39 35.94
C ALA A 16 -49.63 9.42 35.83
N TYR A 17 -48.94 10.18 36.70
CA TYR A 17 -47.48 10.22 36.72
C TYR A 17 -46.85 8.86 37.03
N LYS A 18 -47.44 8.08 37.94
CA LYS A 18 -46.96 6.71 38.21
C LYS A 18 -47.05 5.80 36.98
N LYS A 19 -48.13 5.93 36.19
CA LYS A 19 -48.27 5.19 34.93
C LYS A 19 -47.26 5.64 33.89
N GLU A 20 -47.10 6.95 33.70
CA GLU A 20 -46.08 7.49 32.78
C GLU A 20 -44.66 7.05 33.14
N ILE A 21 -44.33 7.01 34.44
CA ILE A 21 -43.04 6.51 34.93
C ILE A 21 -42.89 5.01 34.65
N ALA A 22 -43.95 4.22 34.79
CA ALA A 22 -43.91 2.79 34.48
C ALA A 22 -43.70 2.55 32.97
N ASP A 23 -44.44 3.25 32.13
CA ASP A 23 -44.39 3.14 30.66
C ASP A 23 -43.02 3.62 30.13
N SER A 24 -42.51 4.73 30.64
CA SER A 24 -41.16 5.24 30.31
C SER A 24 -40.05 4.28 30.75
N ARG A 25 -40.20 3.60 31.88
CA ARG A 25 -39.24 2.55 32.30
C ARG A 25 -39.29 1.33 31.40
N GLU A 26 -40.46 0.93 30.93
CA GLU A 26 -40.60 -0.21 30.01
C GLU A 26 -40.01 0.09 28.64
N THR A 27 -40.29 1.27 28.10
CA THR A 27 -39.69 1.75 26.83
C THR A 27 -38.18 1.85 26.92
N LEU A 28 -37.63 2.40 28.02
CA LEU A 28 -36.18 2.43 28.26
C LEU A 28 -35.56 1.02 28.29
N LYS A 29 -36.25 0.03 28.87
CA LYS A 29 -35.77 -1.36 28.85
C LYS A 29 -35.72 -1.92 27.42
N LYS A 30 -36.76 -1.68 26.62
CA LYS A 30 -36.82 -2.11 25.21
C LYS A 30 -35.69 -1.49 24.39
N ILE A 31 -35.50 -0.17 24.51
CA ILE A 31 -34.43 0.56 23.82
C ILE A 31 -33.05 0.04 24.24
N ARG A 32 -32.82 -0.24 25.52
CA ARG A 32 -31.55 -0.81 26.00
C ARG A 32 -31.26 -2.19 25.40
N LEU A 33 -32.28 -3.04 25.25
CA LEU A 33 -32.13 -4.35 24.63
C LEU A 33 -31.82 -4.23 23.13
N GLU A 34 -32.51 -3.33 22.42
CA GLU A 34 -32.25 -3.05 21.01
C GLU A 34 -30.86 -2.46 20.79
N LEU A 35 -30.42 -1.56 21.66
CA LEU A 35 -29.08 -0.98 21.61
C LEU A 35 -28.00 -2.04 21.85
N ALA A 36 -28.18 -2.92 22.83
CA ALA A 36 -27.26 -4.04 23.05
C ALA A 36 -27.23 -5.03 21.87
N HIS A 37 -28.37 -5.26 21.22
CA HIS A 37 -28.46 -6.11 20.03
C HIS A 37 -27.75 -5.48 18.83
N THR A 38 -28.03 -4.22 18.53
CA THR A 38 -27.42 -3.48 17.42
C THR A 38 -25.92 -3.33 17.58
N GLN A 39 -25.42 -3.08 18.80
CA GLN A 39 -23.97 -3.07 19.08
C GLN A 39 -23.31 -4.43 18.80
N LYS A 40 -23.94 -5.54 19.19
CA LYS A 40 -23.43 -6.89 18.88
C LYS A 40 -23.41 -7.15 17.37
N VAL A 41 -24.44 -6.71 16.65
CA VAL A 41 -24.50 -6.85 15.19
C VAL A 41 -23.43 -6.00 14.52
N LEU A 42 -23.24 -4.75 14.96
CA LEU A 42 -22.19 -3.86 14.48
C LEU A 42 -20.81 -4.48 14.65
N GLN A 43 -20.50 -5.00 15.84
CA GLN A 43 -19.22 -5.62 16.14
C GLN A 43 -18.94 -6.83 15.22
N LYS A 44 -19.95 -7.68 14.99
CA LYS A 44 -19.84 -8.81 14.04
C LYS A 44 -19.62 -8.36 12.60
N LYS A 45 -20.26 -7.26 12.18
CA LYS A 45 -20.10 -6.70 10.83
C LYS A 45 -18.72 -6.06 10.65
N MET A 46 -18.20 -5.38 11.67
CA MET A 46 -16.85 -4.84 11.68
C MET A 46 -15.79 -5.94 11.57
N SER A 47 -15.90 -7.01 12.37
CA SER A 47 -14.97 -8.13 12.28
C SER A 47 -15.03 -8.84 10.92
N ALA A 48 -16.23 -8.99 10.34
CA ALA A 48 -16.37 -9.54 8.99
C ALA A 48 -15.73 -8.64 7.93
N LEU A 49 -15.85 -7.32 8.07
CA LEU A 49 -15.24 -6.35 7.16
C LEU A 49 -13.71 -6.35 7.25
N GLU A 50 -13.14 -6.51 8.45
CA GLU A 50 -11.70 -6.70 8.62
C GLU A 50 -11.20 -7.98 7.96
N ASN A 51 -11.92 -9.09 8.11
CA ASN A 51 -11.58 -10.35 7.44
C ASN A 51 -11.59 -10.20 5.91
N VAL A 52 -12.64 -9.57 5.35
CA VAL A 52 -12.73 -9.31 3.90
C VAL A 52 -11.59 -8.40 3.42
N LYS A 53 -11.23 -7.38 4.19
CA LYS A 53 -10.06 -6.52 3.88
C LYS A 53 -8.76 -7.33 3.84
N GLN A 54 -8.57 -8.24 4.79
CA GLN A 54 -7.38 -9.11 4.83
C GLN A 54 -7.36 -10.09 3.66
N GLU A 55 -8.50 -10.66 3.28
CA GLU A 55 -8.63 -11.54 2.11
C GLU A 55 -8.32 -10.80 0.81
N LEU A 56 -8.89 -9.61 0.61
CA LEU A 56 -8.58 -8.75 -0.55
C LEU A 56 -7.11 -8.37 -0.61
N TYR A 57 -6.47 -8.10 0.53
CA TYR A 57 -5.04 -7.82 0.58
C TYR A 57 -4.23 -9.05 0.15
N LYS A 58 -4.58 -10.24 0.66
CA LYS A 58 -3.92 -11.51 0.27
C LYS A 58 -4.08 -11.78 -1.23
N GLU A 59 -5.28 -11.62 -1.78
CA GLU A 59 -5.53 -11.80 -3.22
C GLU A 59 -4.73 -10.80 -4.06
N LYS A 60 -4.66 -9.53 -3.63
CA LYS A 60 -3.88 -8.51 -4.32
C LYS A 60 -2.39 -8.85 -4.32
N CYS A 61 -1.84 -9.29 -3.19
CA CYS A 61 -0.46 -9.76 -3.11
C CYS A 61 -0.23 -10.97 -4.03
N GLN A 62 -1.14 -11.96 -4.04
CA GLN A 62 -1.02 -13.12 -4.92
C GLN A 62 -1.05 -12.73 -6.40
N GLN A 63 -1.94 -11.82 -6.80
CA GLN A 63 -1.97 -11.31 -8.17
C GLN A 63 -0.70 -10.54 -8.55
N GLU A 64 -0.11 -9.81 -7.60
CA GLU A 64 1.13 -9.07 -7.81
C GLU A 64 2.33 -10.02 -7.96
N THR A 65 2.42 -11.07 -7.14
CA THR A 65 3.40 -12.15 -7.29
C THR A 65 3.25 -12.84 -8.64
N LEU A 66 2.02 -13.21 -9.04
CA LEU A 66 1.76 -13.81 -10.35
C LEU A 66 2.12 -12.87 -11.52
N ARG A 67 1.99 -11.55 -11.35
CA ARG A 67 2.43 -10.56 -12.36
C ARG A 67 3.95 -10.44 -12.44
N LEU A 68 4.65 -10.57 -11.31
CA LEU A 68 6.12 -10.59 -11.28
C LEU A 68 6.65 -11.89 -11.90
N ASP A 69 6.04 -13.04 -11.59
CA ASP A 69 6.39 -14.33 -12.19
C ASP A 69 6.11 -14.34 -13.71
N LYS A 70 5.01 -13.74 -14.16
CA LYS A 70 4.70 -13.57 -15.59
C LYS A 70 5.54 -12.51 -16.30
N LYS A 71 6.29 -11.66 -15.58
CA LYS A 71 7.27 -10.74 -16.16
C LYS A 71 8.65 -11.37 -16.34
N LEU A 72 8.86 -12.62 -15.88
CA LEU A 72 9.97 -13.45 -16.34
C LEU A 72 9.48 -14.50 -17.35
N PRO A 73 9.41 -14.10 -18.62
CA PRO A 73 9.89 -14.93 -19.70
C PRO A 73 11.00 -14.15 -20.42
N LEU A 74 12.06 -13.87 -19.68
CA LEU A 74 13.37 -13.68 -20.27
C LEU A 74 14.18 -14.87 -19.78
N GLU A 75 13.83 -16.05 -20.30
CA GLU A 75 14.89 -16.95 -20.76
C GLU A 75 15.72 -16.10 -21.73
N ILE A 76 16.67 -15.34 -21.17
CA ILE A 76 17.89 -15.00 -21.87
C ILE A 76 18.52 -16.38 -22.06
N LYS A 77 18.09 -17.08 -23.12
CA LYS A 77 18.96 -18.05 -23.74
C LYS A 77 20.28 -17.33 -23.90
N ASP A 78 21.36 -18.01 -23.58
CA ASP A 78 22.74 -17.55 -23.77
C ASP A 78 23.06 -17.34 -25.27
N ASP A 79 22.17 -16.69 -26.02
CA ASP A 79 22.52 -15.95 -27.21
C ASP A 79 23.42 -14.84 -26.67
N GLU A 80 24.72 -15.09 -26.74
CA GLU A 80 25.79 -14.15 -26.47
C GLU A 80 25.29 -12.74 -26.77
N ILE A 81 25.09 -11.94 -25.73
CA ILE A 81 24.84 -10.52 -25.90
C ILE A 81 26.13 -9.98 -26.50
N VAL A 82 26.23 -10.01 -27.83
CA VAL A 82 27.35 -9.48 -28.58
C VAL A 82 27.27 -7.97 -28.40
N LEU A 83 27.95 -7.51 -27.35
CA LEU A 83 28.21 -6.10 -27.18
C LEU A 83 28.91 -5.61 -28.46
N PRO A 84 28.63 -4.40 -28.93
CA PRO A 84 29.32 -3.84 -30.07
C PRO A 84 30.81 -3.69 -29.76
N CYS A 85 31.60 -4.71 -30.14
CA CYS A 85 33.05 -4.72 -30.09
C CYS A 85 33.62 -4.13 -31.40
N ALA A 86 34.78 -3.50 -31.30
CA ALA A 86 35.53 -3.11 -32.49
C ALA A 86 35.98 -4.38 -33.23
N LEU A 87 35.85 -4.39 -34.56
CA LEU A 87 36.31 -5.51 -35.38
C LEU A 87 37.84 -5.56 -35.35
N GLU A 88 38.38 -6.74 -35.06
CA GLU A 88 39.82 -7.01 -35.05
C GLU A 88 40.35 -7.19 -36.49
N GLU A 89 41.58 -6.73 -36.74
CA GLU A 89 42.26 -6.96 -38.02
C GLU A 89 42.70 -8.44 -38.09
N VAL A 90 42.36 -9.13 -39.17
CA VAL A 90 42.67 -10.56 -39.33
C VAL A 90 43.79 -10.75 -40.35
N GLU A 91 44.83 -11.50 -39.98
CA GLU A 91 45.89 -11.92 -40.91
C GLU A 91 45.43 -13.12 -41.74
N VAL A 92 45.41 -12.98 -43.06
CA VAL A 92 45.05 -14.04 -43.99
C VAL A 92 46.32 -14.59 -44.63
N TYR A 93 46.56 -15.88 -44.40
CA TYR A 93 47.66 -16.64 -44.99
C TYR A 93 47.22 -17.21 -46.33
N SER A 94 47.82 -16.73 -47.42
CA SER A 94 47.60 -17.28 -48.75
C SER A 94 48.40 -18.57 -48.96
N LYS A 95 47.99 -19.39 -49.93
CA LYS A 95 48.68 -20.64 -50.32
C LYS A 95 50.12 -20.39 -50.81
N ASP A 96 50.42 -19.16 -51.19
CA ASP A 96 51.75 -18.71 -51.64
C ASP A 96 52.64 -18.21 -50.49
N ASN A 97 52.31 -18.54 -49.24
CA ASN A 97 52.99 -18.05 -48.02
C ASN A 97 53.02 -16.51 -47.88
N THR A 98 52.14 -15.79 -48.58
CA THR A 98 51.98 -14.34 -48.42
C THR A 98 50.95 -14.05 -47.33
N ILE A 99 51.31 -13.15 -46.41
CA ILE A 99 50.44 -12.69 -45.33
C ILE A 99 49.84 -11.35 -45.75
N THR A 100 48.51 -11.29 -45.79
CA THR A 100 47.77 -10.06 -46.08
C THR A 100 46.86 -9.73 -44.90
N THR A 101 46.95 -8.49 -44.41
CA THR A 101 46.10 -8.00 -43.31
C THR A 101 44.77 -7.54 -43.87
N ALA A 102 43.70 -8.25 -43.50
CA ALA A 102 42.34 -7.92 -43.91
C ALA A 102 41.72 -6.94 -42.90
N LYS A 103 41.50 -5.70 -43.36
CA LYS A 103 40.76 -4.71 -42.57
C LYS A 103 39.25 -4.88 -42.77
N PRO A 104 38.46 -4.82 -41.71
CA PRO A 104 37.01 -4.93 -41.80
C PRO A 104 36.42 -3.75 -42.58
N ILE A 105 35.62 -4.06 -43.61
CA ILE A 105 35.05 -3.07 -44.56
C ILE A 105 33.82 -2.35 -43.97
N LYS A 106 33.07 -3.00 -43.06
CA LYS A 106 31.86 -2.45 -42.42
C LYS A 106 31.82 -2.79 -40.94
N ARG A 107 31.36 -1.84 -40.12
CA ARG A 107 30.98 -2.11 -38.72
C ARG A 107 29.81 -3.11 -38.71
N LEU A 108 29.82 -4.09 -37.81
CA LEU A 108 28.76 -5.11 -37.67
C LEU A 108 27.37 -4.49 -37.44
N PHE A 109 27.33 -3.31 -36.82
CA PHE A 109 26.11 -2.61 -36.47
C PHE A 109 25.99 -1.28 -37.23
N GLY A 110 24.78 -1.00 -37.73
CA GLY A 110 24.47 0.28 -38.38
C GLY A 110 24.60 1.45 -37.41
N GLU A 111 24.90 2.63 -37.95
CA GLU A 111 25.05 3.87 -37.17
C GLU A 111 23.79 4.22 -36.37
N GLU A 112 22.61 3.94 -36.93
CA GLU A 112 21.32 4.11 -36.25
C GLU A 112 21.21 3.27 -34.96
N LEU A 113 21.63 2.00 -35.01
CA LEU A 113 21.57 1.12 -33.84
C LEU A 113 22.54 1.59 -32.75
N TYR A 114 23.72 2.06 -33.12
CA TYR A 114 24.67 2.66 -32.19
C TYR A 114 24.09 3.91 -31.51
N LEU A 115 23.45 4.80 -32.27
CA LEU A 115 22.84 6.02 -31.75
C LEU A 115 21.68 5.72 -30.80
N GLN A 116 20.81 4.76 -31.14
CA GLN A 116 19.72 4.29 -30.28
C GLN A 116 20.25 3.68 -28.98
N TYR A 117 21.27 2.84 -29.05
CA TYR A 117 21.88 2.26 -27.85
C TYR A 117 22.50 3.35 -26.96
N ARG A 118 23.19 4.32 -27.56
CA ARG A 118 23.77 5.46 -26.84
C ARG A 118 22.71 6.34 -26.18
N SER A 119 21.56 6.57 -26.81
CA SER A 119 20.45 7.32 -26.18
C SER A 119 19.86 6.54 -25.01
N LEU A 120 19.61 5.24 -25.18
CA LEU A 120 19.10 4.38 -24.11
C LEU A 120 20.04 4.31 -22.91
N LEU A 121 21.36 4.24 -23.13
CA LEU A 121 22.34 4.27 -22.03
C LEU A 121 22.30 5.58 -21.24
N ARG A 122 22.13 6.73 -21.91
CA ARG A 122 21.99 8.03 -21.24
C ARG A 122 20.69 8.11 -20.43
N GLU A 123 19.60 7.63 -21.00
CA GLU A 123 18.31 7.58 -20.32
C GLU A 123 18.37 6.67 -19.10
N ASN A 124 18.94 5.46 -19.25
CA ASN A 124 19.11 4.52 -18.15
C ASN A 124 19.95 5.11 -17.01
N LYS A 125 21.05 5.81 -17.32
CA LYS A 125 21.85 6.52 -16.33
C LYS A 125 21.04 7.60 -15.60
N THR A 126 20.20 8.34 -16.32
CA THR A 126 19.34 9.38 -15.75
C THR A 126 18.29 8.79 -14.83
N LEU A 127 17.62 7.70 -15.25
CA LEU A 127 16.63 6.98 -14.46
C LEU A 127 17.25 6.36 -13.20
N LYS A 128 18.44 5.75 -13.29
CA LYS A 128 19.16 5.24 -12.12
C LYS A 128 19.46 6.33 -11.10
N ASN A 129 19.84 7.53 -11.56
CA ASN A 129 20.08 8.67 -10.68
C ASN A 129 18.79 9.21 -10.04
N GLN A 130 17.67 9.17 -10.76
CA GLN A 130 16.37 9.56 -10.19
C GLN A 130 15.89 8.54 -9.16
N LEU A 131 16.08 7.25 -9.46
CA LEU A 131 15.74 6.16 -8.53
C LEU A 131 16.56 6.27 -7.24
N SER A 132 17.87 6.46 -7.33
CA SER A 132 18.71 6.60 -6.13
C SER A 132 18.35 7.82 -5.27
N LYS A 133 17.93 8.94 -5.89
CA LYS A 133 17.38 10.08 -5.15
C LYS A 133 16.10 9.73 -4.40
N LYS A 134 15.20 8.98 -5.04
CA LYS A 134 13.93 8.53 -4.43
C LYS A 134 14.17 7.52 -3.31
N ASP A 135 15.12 6.59 -3.48
CA ASP A 135 15.50 5.64 -2.44
C ASP A 135 16.08 6.35 -1.20
N PHE A 136 16.88 7.41 -1.43
CA PHE A 136 17.38 8.27 -0.35
C PHE A 136 16.24 9.00 0.37
N GLU A 137 15.32 9.63 -0.36
CA GLU A 137 14.14 10.31 0.19
C GLU A 137 13.28 9.35 1.03
N ILE A 138 13.03 8.13 0.54
CA ILE A 138 12.31 7.09 1.28
C ILE A 138 13.02 6.74 2.58
N SER A 139 14.35 6.66 2.55
CA SER A 139 15.16 6.33 3.73
C SER A 139 15.11 7.45 4.79
N VAL A 140 15.13 8.70 4.36
CA VAL A 140 14.93 9.88 5.23
C VAL A 140 13.54 9.84 5.86
N LEU A 141 12.48 9.67 5.06
CA LEU A 141 11.11 9.61 5.57
C LEU A 141 10.89 8.46 6.58
N LYS A 142 11.56 7.31 6.39
CA LYS A 142 11.51 6.20 7.35
C LYS A 142 12.12 6.57 8.70
N ILE A 143 13.21 7.35 8.68
CA ILE A 143 13.85 7.85 9.90
C ILE A 143 12.93 8.85 10.59
N GLU A 144 12.41 9.84 9.85
CA GLU A 144 11.49 10.84 10.39
C GLU A 144 10.24 10.19 11.00
N LEU A 145 9.65 9.21 10.31
CA LEU A 145 8.49 8.48 10.81
C LEU A 145 8.81 7.74 12.11
N ARG A 146 9.96 7.07 12.19
CA ARG A 146 10.40 6.36 13.40
C ARG A 146 10.59 7.36 14.55
N ASP A 147 11.25 8.48 14.28
CA ASP A 147 11.55 9.48 15.30
C ASP A 147 10.25 10.14 15.81
N MET A 148 9.28 10.41 14.91
CA MET A 148 7.92 10.84 15.28
C MET A 148 7.21 9.82 16.18
N PHE A 149 7.27 8.52 15.86
CA PHE A 149 6.67 7.48 16.70
C PHE A 149 7.32 7.41 18.09
N GLN A 150 8.65 7.57 18.17
CA GLN A 150 9.36 7.64 19.45
C GLN A 150 8.93 8.87 20.26
N GLU A 151 8.76 10.02 19.62
CA GLU A 151 8.29 11.24 20.27
C GLU A 151 6.86 11.06 20.84
N VAL A 152 5.95 10.52 20.04
CA VAL A 152 4.57 10.21 20.49
C VAL A 152 4.57 9.25 21.67
N GLN A 153 5.42 8.21 21.63
CA GLN A 153 5.54 7.26 22.73
C GLN A 153 6.07 7.93 24.01
N LEU A 154 7.08 8.80 23.90
CA LEU A 154 7.59 9.58 25.04
C LEU A 154 6.50 10.48 25.64
N TYR A 155 5.69 11.15 24.83
CA TYR A 155 4.57 11.97 25.33
C TYR A 155 3.48 11.13 26.01
N GLN A 156 3.21 9.92 25.52
CA GLN A 156 2.28 8.98 26.16
C GLN A 156 2.82 8.49 27.51
N ASP A 157 4.10 8.11 27.56
CA ASP A 157 4.76 7.60 28.77
C ASP A 157 4.89 8.68 29.85
N GLN A 158 5.08 9.94 29.45
CA GLN A 158 5.14 11.10 30.36
C GLN A 158 3.76 11.63 30.80
N ASN A 159 2.65 10.97 30.41
CA ASN A 159 1.26 11.42 30.66
C ASN A 159 0.97 12.87 30.19
N LEU A 160 1.75 13.45 29.28
CA LEU A 160 1.55 14.81 28.78
C LEU A 160 0.37 14.91 27.78
N LEU A 161 -0.17 13.76 27.37
CA LEU A 161 -1.40 13.63 26.56
C LEU A 161 -2.62 13.16 27.37
N LYS A 162 -2.51 13.10 28.70
CA LYS A 162 -3.68 12.90 29.58
C LYS A 162 -4.10 14.24 30.18
N ASP A 163 -4.75 15.04 29.37
CA ASP A 163 -5.77 15.96 29.85
C ASP A 163 -6.92 15.90 28.85
N GLU A 164 -8.12 15.60 29.38
CA GLU A 164 -9.43 15.34 28.76
C GLU A 164 -9.78 13.87 28.41
#